data_AF-A0A962PCJ3-F1
#
_entry.id   AF-A0A962PCJ3-F1
#
_cell.length_a   1.000
_cell.length_b   1.000
_cell.length_c   1.000
_cell.angle_alpha   90.00
_cell.angle_beta   90.00
_cell.angle_gamma   90.00
#
_symmetry.space_group_name_H-M   'P 1'
#
loop_
_entity.id
_entity.type
_entity.pdbx_description
1 polymer ?
#
loop_
_entity_poly.entity_id
_entity_poly.type
_entity_poly.pdbx_seq_one_letter_code
_entity_poly.pdbx_strand_id
1 'polypeptide(L)'
;GGGGGAGGGGGRGGENGGRAGGGGGAEGGGVGGGGGGGGCAAYAQCPDFNAAANAPAFTNPAKKSFQNFGNRILAGIYKPWHMVHDEIVQAGQSASVTAKFDYDAVLHKDLENEYVHAYLSGTGISGWQYLGKYKTNTDGKATVNVGNRGIGEYRIRFVVEGDLTAVDGFVSVVEAGRKAVLFDIDGTLTTSDFEAYADYVGVKTAQAYGYAVNMVNAYKDKGYQVIFLTARPYWVAKDAREWAAKVGIPAWHYRSNPYGDGPIPPNTQEHKTNYVKYLKNTVGLDIIRAYGNATTDIAAYADGGLPKAETYIIGTNAGKENTQAIYNDYTYHYSTVVVNTPRSSSCPL
;
A
#
# COMPACT_ATOMS: atom_id res chain seq x y z
N GLY A 1 -23.67 -44.85 36.15
CA GLY A 1 -25.14 -44.92 36.15
C GLY A 1 -25.62 -43.54 35.76
N GLY A 2 -26.37 -43.37 34.66
CA GLY A 2 -27.73 -43.89 34.49
C GLY A 2 -28.67 -42.79 34.99
N GLY A 3 -29.23 -41.94 34.12
CA GLY A 3 -30.52 -42.16 33.46
C GLY A 3 -31.60 -41.46 34.30
N GLY A 4 -32.63 -40.77 33.81
CA GLY A 4 -33.25 -40.61 32.50
C GLY A 4 -34.63 -39.96 32.73
N GLY A 5 -35.37 -39.68 31.65
CA GLY A 5 -36.78 -39.26 31.65
C GLY A 5 -36.97 -37.86 31.03
N ALA A 6 -37.31 -37.64 29.75
CA ALA A 6 -38.25 -38.24 28.79
C ALA A 6 -39.70 -37.69 28.88
N GLY A 7 -40.19 -37.26 27.71
CA GLY A 7 -41.58 -36.94 27.38
C GLY A 7 -41.62 -35.80 26.34
N GLY A 8 -42.17 -35.91 25.13
CA GLY A 8 -42.93 -36.97 24.46
C GLY A 8 -43.98 -36.36 23.51
N GLY A 9 -44.08 -36.90 22.28
CA GLY A 9 -45.23 -36.76 21.36
C GLY A 9 -45.16 -35.61 20.33
N GLY A 10 -45.49 -35.77 19.04
CA GLY A 10 -46.06 -36.88 18.27
C GLY A 10 -46.85 -36.34 17.06
N GLY A 11 -46.87 -37.08 15.94
CA GLY A 11 -47.77 -36.89 14.77
C GLY A 11 -47.01 -36.89 13.42
N ARG A 12 -46.85 -38.03 12.72
CA ARG A 12 -47.76 -38.66 11.70
C ARG A 12 -48.12 -37.67 10.56
N GLY A 13 -47.92 -37.92 9.26
CA GLY A 13 -47.75 -39.15 8.46
C GLY A 13 -48.72 -39.08 7.27
N GLY A 14 -48.29 -39.40 6.04
CA GLY A 14 -49.20 -39.51 4.88
C GLY A 14 -48.51 -39.46 3.51
N GLU A 15 -48.30 -40.64 2.92
CA GLU A 15 -47.83 -40.89 1.55
C GLU A 15 -48.98 -41.01 0.52
N ASN A 16 -48.57 -41.14 -0.76
CA ASN A 16 -49.29 -41.59 -1.97
C ASN A 16 -50.11 -40.53 -2.71
N GLY A 17 -50.00 -40.33 -4.03
CA GLY A 17 -49.53 -41.19 -5.12
C GLY A 17 -50.67 -41.31 -6.14
N GLY A 18 -50.50 -40.91 -7.41
CA GLY A 18 -51.55 -41.09 -8.42
C GLY A 18 -51.38 -40.29 -9.72
N ARG A 19 -51.24 -41.02 -10.83
CA ARG A 19 -50.82 -40.63 -12.18
C ARG A 19 -52.01 -40.25 -13.10
N ALA A 20 -51.70 -39.46 -14.14
CA ALA A 20 -52.04 -39.65 -15.57
C ALA A 20 -53.21 -38.88 -16.26
N GLY A 21 -52.86 -38.37 -17.45
CA GLY A 21 -53.72 -38.05 -18.61
C GLY A 21 -54.04 -36.56 -18.76
N GLY A 22 -53.84 -35.85 -19.89
CA GLY A 22 -53.50 -36.21 -21.27
C GLY A 22 -54.17 -35.18 -22.21
N GLY A 23 -53.46 -34.73 -23.26
CA GLY A 23 -53.94 -33.84 -24.34
C GLY A 23 -53.53 -32.38 -24.13
N GLY A 24 -52.91 -31.66 -25.06
CA GLY A 24 -52.80 -31.79 -26.52
C GLY A 24 -53.08 -30.40 -27.10
N GLY A 25 -52.10 -29.77 -27.72
CA GLY A 25 -52.24 -28.43 -28.32
C GLY A 25 -50.90 -27.80 -28.65
N ALA A 26 -50.48 -27.96 -29.91
CA ALA A 26 -49.31 -27.32 -30.49
C ALA A 26 -49.72 -25.99 -31.14
N GLU A 27 -48.86 -24.98 -30.99
CA GLU A 27 -48.60 -23.80 -31.85
C GLU A 27 -47.70 -22.89 -30.98
N GLY A 28 -46.49 -22.43 -31.32
CA GLY A 28 -45.89 -22.14 -32.62
C GLY A 28 -45.47 -20.66 -32.60
N GLY A 29 -44.18 -20.36 -32.36
CA GLY A 29 -43.62 -19.01 -32.50
C GLY A 29 -42.51 -18.66 -31.51
N GLY A 30 -41.27 -19.00 -31.85
CA GLY A 30 -40.08 -18.73 -31.04
C GLY A 30 -39.51 -17.32 -31.17
N VAL A 31 -38.72 -16.91 -30.17
CA VAL A 31 -37.66 -15.91 -30.30
C VAL A 31 -36.53 -16.24 -29.31
N GLY A 32 -35.30 -16.32 -29.80
CA GLY A 32 -34.11 -15.88 -29.06
C GLY A 32 -33.35 -16.93 -28.26
N GLY A 33 -32.52 -17.71 -28.94
CA GLY A 33 -31.53 -18.59 -28.34
C GLY A 33 -30.57 -17.86 -27.40
N GLY A 34 -30.19 -18.56 -26.33
CA GLY A 34 -29.25 -18.09 -25.32
C GLY A 34 -27.90 -17.70 -25.90
N GLY A 35 -27.53 -16.45 -25.66
CA GLY A 35 -26.16 -15.98 -25.68
C GLY A 35 -25.66 -15.85 -24.25
N GLY A 36 -25.13 -16.94 -23.69
CA GLY A 36 -24.16 -16.86 -22.60
C GLY A 36 -22.89 -16.21 -23.15
N GLY A 37 -22.89 -14.87 -23.21
CA GLY A 37 -21.74 -14.07 -23.59
C GLY A 37 -20.75 -14.03 -22.44
N GLY A 38 -19.55 -14.53 -22.71
CA GLY A 38 -18.50 -14.79 -21.73
C GLY A 38 -18.14 -13.59 -20.87
N GLY A 39 -17.64 -13.92 -19.68
CA GLY A 39 -17.12 -12.96 -18.72
C GLY A 39 -16.21 -11.96 -19.40
N CYS A 40 -16.53 -10.68 -19.22
CA CYS A 40 -15.58 -9.62 -19.44
C CYS A 40 -14.41 -9.90 -18.49
N ALA A 41 -13.32 -10.48 -19.00
CA ALA A 41 -12.06 -10.50 -18.28
C ALA A 41 -11.71 -9.02 -18.08
N ALA A 42 -12.05 -8.50 -16.90
CA ALA A 42 -11.76 -7.12 -16.54
C ALA A 42 -10.25 -6.93 -16.72
N TYR A 43 -9.89 -6.08 -17.66
CA TYR A 43 -8.51 -5.76 -17.98
C TYR A 43 -7.74 -5.51 -16.69
N ALA A 44 -6.70 -6.30 -16.46
CA ALA A 44 -5.70 -5.94 -15.48
C ALA A 44 -5.12 -4.59 -15.93
N GLN A 45 -5.34 -3.57 -15.11
CA GLN A 45 -4.85 -2.23 -15.41
C GLN A 45 -3.39 -2.15 -15.01
N CYS A 46 -2.54 -1.54 -15.83
CA CYS A 46 -1.19 -1.22 -15.40
C CYS A 46 -1.25 -0.23 -14.23
N PRO A 47 -0.30 -0.25 -13.29
CA PRO A 47 -0.16 0.86 -12.34
C PRO A 47 -0.01 2.19 -13.10
N ASP A 48 -0.95 3.12 -12.90
CA ASP A 48 -0.90 4.44 -13.52
C ASP A 48 -0.15 5.42 -12.59
N PHE A 49 1.17 5.38 -12.69
CA PHE A 49 2.00 6.28 -11.90
C PHE A 49 1.76 7.77 -12.24
N ASN A 50 1.26 8.08 -13.43
CA ASN A 50 1.04 9.47 -13.84
C ASN A 50 -0.21 10.07 -13.20
N ALA A 51 -1.30 9.29 -13.06
CA ALA A 51 -2.54 9.73 -12.44
C ALA A 51 -2.33 10.26 -11.01
N ALA A 52 -1.44 9.62 -10.23
CA ALA A 52 -1.15 10.08 -8.88
C ALA A 52 0.05 11.04 -8.79
N ALA A 53 1.00 11.02 -9.74
CA ALA A 53 2.10 11.99 -9.78
C ALA A 53 1.64 13.41 -10.14
N ASN A 54 0.74 13.52 -11.13
CA ASN A 54 0.35 14.79 -11.72
C ASN A 54 -0.95 15.30 -11.08
N ALA A 55 -0.85 15.74 -9.83
CA ALA A 55 -1.99 16.28 -9.12
C ALA A 55 -2.47 17.61 -9.76
N PRO A 56 -3.79 17.84 -9.84
CA PRO A 56 -4.33 19.11 -10.34
C PRO A 56 -3.98 20.27 -9.41
N ALA A 57 -4.07 21.50 -9.93
CA ALA A 57 -3.90 22.70 -9.11
C ALA A 57 -4.82 22.65 -7.88
N PHE A 58 -4.27 22.97 -6.72
CA PHE A 58 -4.95 22.85 -5.44
C PHE A 58 -5.20 24.22 -4.81
N THR A 59 -6.39 24.41 -4.25
CA THR A 59 -6.74 25.60 -3.46
C THR A 59 -6.93 25.21 -2.02
N ASN A 60 -6.17 25.84 -1.12
CA ASN A 60 -6.26 25.58 0.31
C ASN A 60 -7.66 25.93 0.86
N PRO A 61 -8.14 25.21 1.89
CA PRO A 61 -9.30 25.64 2.66
C PRO A 61 -9.04 27.00 3.34
N ALA A 62 -10.12 27.63 3.80
CA ALA A 62 -9.99 28.83 4.63
C ALA A 62 -9.23 28.50 5.92
N LYS A 63 -8.13 29.21 6.17
CA LYS A 63 -7.36 29.12 7.41
C LYS A 63 -8.22 29.54 8.60
N LYS A 64 -8.20 28.75 9.67
CA LYS A 64 -8.80 29.11 10.97
C LYS A 64 -7.76 29.01 12.07
N SER A 65 -8.08 29.53 13.25
CA SER A 65 -7.22 29.37 14.41
C SER A 65 -7.16 27.90 14.85
N PHE A 66 -5.98 27.47 15.31
CA PHE A 66 -5.84 26.24 16.08
C PHE A 66 -6.79 26.23 17.27
N GLN A 67 -7.30 25.04 17.62
CA GLN A 67 -8.13 24.80 18.78
C GLN A 67 -7.33 24.97 20.07
N ASN A 68 -6.04 24.61 20.07
CA ASN A 68 -5.17 24.67 21.23
C ASN A 68 -4.10 25.76 21.07
N PHE A 69 -3.98 26.63 22.08
CA PHE A 69 -2.98 27.70 22.09
C PHE A 69 -1.54 27.18 22.04
N GLY A 70 -1.26 26.05 22.71
CA GLY A 70 0.05 25.39 22.66
C GLY A 70 0.45 24.98 21.24
N ASN A 71 -0.47 24.36 20.49
CA ASN A 71 -0.25 23.96 19.10
C ASN A 71 0.04 25.16 18.20
N ARG A 72 -0.64 26.30 18.43
CA ARG A 72 -0.36 27.55 17.71
C ARG A 72 1.07 28.04 17.95
N ILE A 73 1.58 27.96 19.18
CA ILE A 73 2.96 28.33 19.48
C ILE A 73 3.93 27.37 18.80
N LEU A 74 3.71 26.07 18.94
CA LEU A 74 4.57 25.03 18.36
C LEU A 74 4.66 25.17 16.83
N ALA A 75 3.53 25.29 16.15
CA ALA A 75 3.48 25.46 14.69
C ALA A 75 4.11 26.78 14.20
N GLY A 76 4.22 27.79 15.06
CA GLY A 76 4.91 29.04 14.75
C GLY A 76 6.43 28.97 14.90
N ILE A 77 6.94 28.02 15.70
CA ILE A 77 8.38 27.85 15.99
C ILE A 77 9.00 26.76 15.13
N TYR A 78 8.27 25.66 14.92
CA TYR A 78 8.79 24.44 14.34
C TYR A 78 8.25 24.19 12.92
N LYS A 79 9.02 23.44 12.13
CA LYS A 79 8.61 23.04 10.78
C LYS A 79 7.66 21.85 10.83
N PRO A 80 6.66 21.76 9.93
CA PRO A 80 5.77 20.62 9.83
C PRO A 80 6.53 19.35 9.39
N TRP A 81 6.19 18.22 9.99
CA TRP A 81 6.78 16.92 9.68
C TRP A 81 5.75 15.82 9.35
N HIS A 82 4.62 16.23 8.79
CA HIS A 82 3.46 15.35 8.60
C HIS A 82 3.71 14.21 7.62
N MET A 83 3.06 13.07 7.88
CA MET A 83 3.28 11.80 7.20
C MET A 83 1.96 11.11 6.86
N VAL A 84 1.94 10.32 5.79
CA VAL A 84 0.80 9.48 5.42
C VAL A 84 1.27 8.05 5.22
N HIS A 85 0.51 7.10 5.77
CA HIS A 85 0.65 5.69 5.45
C HIS A 85 -0.06 5.43 4.12
N ASP A 86 0.71 5.14 3.06
CA ASP A 86 0.13 4.75 1.78
C ASP A 86 -0.68 3.46 1.96
N GLU A 87 -1.70 3.29 1.12
CA GLU A 87 -2.58 2.11 1.14
C GLU A 87 -2.61 1.42 -0.23
N ILE A 88 -2.67 0.09 -0.23
CA ILE A 88 -3.04 -0.72 -1.40
C ILE A 88 -4.22 -1.57 -0.97
N VAL A 89 -5.34 -1.49 -1.68
CA VAL A 89 -6.55 -2.28 -1.38
C VAL A 89 -7.02 -3.04 -2.61
N GLN A 90 -7.66 -4.19 -2.39
CA GLN A 90 -8.29 -4.94 -3.48
C GLN A 90 -9.52 -4.18 -4.00
N ALA A 91 -9.74 -4.23 -5.31
CA ALA A 91 -10.96 -3.75 -5.96
C ALA A 91 -12.22 -4.27 -5.25
N GLY A 92 -13.17 -3.37 -4.99
CA GLY A 92 -14.39 -3.68 -4.25
C GLY A 92 -14.28 -3.51 -2.73
N GLN A 93 -13.08 -3.34 -2.18
CA GLN A 93 -12.88 -3.01 -0.77
C GLN A 93 -12.84 -1.50 -0.54
N SER A 94 -13.21 -1.05 0.66
CA SER A 94 -13.05 0.35 1.07
C SER A 94 -11.64 0.59 1.58
N ALA A 95 -11.04 1.72 1.22
CA ALA A 95 -9.75 2.16 1.76
C ALA A 95 -9.95 3.10 2.95
N SER A 96 -9.10 2.95 3.98
CA SER A 96 -8.95 3.93 5.06
C SER A 96 -7.49 4.33 5.15
N VAL A 97 -7.22 5.64 5.07
CA VAL A 97 -5.86 6.18 5.10
C VAL A 97 -5.62 6.87 6.43
N THR A 98 -4.47 6.62 7.04
CA THR A 98 -4.06 7.29 8.27
C THR A 98 -2.88 8.23 7.99
N ALA A 99 -3.05 9.48 8.41
CA ALA A 99 -1.99 10.49 8.43
C ALA A 99 -1.60 10.80 9.87
N LYS A 100 -0.32 11.12 10.09
CA LYS A 100 0.22 11.64 11.35
C LYS A 100 0.70 13.06 11.14
N PHE A 101 0.34 13.94 12.06
CA PHE A 101 0.67 15.35 12.04
C PHE A 101 1.48 15.69 13.28
N ASP A 102 2.72 16.08 13.06
CA ASP A 102 3.67 16.52 14.07
C ASP A 102 4.43 17.75 13.57
N TYR A 103 5.10 18.40 14.51
CA TYR A 103 6.01 19.51 14.26
C TYR A 103 7.34 19.22 14.93
N ASP A 104 8.40 19.71 14.28
CA ASP A 104 9.80 19.48 14.62
C ASP A 104 10.33 18.11 14.16
N ALA A 105 11.44 18.15 13.43
CA ALA A 105 12.08 16.97 12.84
C ALA A 105 12.91 16.15 13.84
N VAL A 106 13.05 16.61 15.10
CA VAL A 106 13.78 15.89 16.16
C VAL A 106 12.82 15.43 17.25
N LEU A 107 11.95 16.34 17.72
CA LEU A 107 11.04 16.10 18.82
C LEU A 107 9.74 15.43 18.40
N HIS A 108 9.37 15.46 17.10
CA HIS A 108 8.14 14.88 16.57
C HIS A 108 6.92 15.20 17.44
N LYS A 109 6.74 16.48 17.76
CA LYS A 109 5.67 16.90 18.68
C LYS A 109 4.32 16.81 17.99
N ASP A 110 3.48 15.92 18.50
CA ASP A 110 2.13 15.67 17.99
C ASP A 110 1.26 16.92 17.92
N LEU A 111 0.59 17.08 16.78
CA LEU A 111 -0.48 18.04 16.60
C LEU A 111 -1.80 17.43 17.11
N GLU A 112 -1.99 17.46 18.42
CA GLU A 112 -3.11 16.81 19.09
C GLU A 112 -4.39 17.66 19.02
N ASN A 113 -5.55 17.03 18.79
CA ASN A 113 -6.86 17.67 18.88
C ASN A 113 -7.09 18.87 17.93
N GLU A 114 -6.45 18.88 16.77
CA GLU A 114 -6.59 19.90 15.73
C GLU A 114 -7.34 19.39 14.51
N TYR A 115 -7.85 20.31 13.71
CA TYR A 115 -8.60 19.97 12.52
C TYR A 115 -7.73 19.89 11.27
N VAL A 116 -7.96 18.84 10.50
CA VAL A 116 -7.35 18.60 9.18
C VAL A 116 -8.44 18.34 8.14
N HIS A 117 -8.20 18.80 6.92
CA HIS A 117 -9.06 18.61 5.76
C HIS A 117 -8.45 17.58 4.83
N ALA A 118 -9.24 16.63 4.34
CA ALA A 118 -8.77 15.60 3.41
C ALA A 118 -9.40 15.78 2.01
N TYR A 119 -8.59 15.56 0.98
CA TYR A 119 -8.97 15.68 -0.42
C TYR A 119 -8.40 14.51 -1.22
N LEU A 120 -9.10 14.07 -2.27
CA LEU A 120 -8.69 12.97 -3.15
C LEU A 120 -8.63 13.45 -4.60
N SER A 121 -7.59 13.06 -5.32
CA SER A 121 -7.50 13.18 -6.78
C SER A 121 -6.93 11.89 -7.38
N GLY A 122 -6.98 11.75 -8.70
CA GLY A 122 -6.44 10.59 -9.41
C GLY A 122 -7.45 9.95 -10.34
N THR A 123 -7.36 8.63 -10.49
CA THR A 123 -8.08 7.87 -11.52
C THR A 123 -9.60 8.11 -11.48
N GLY A 124 -10.14 8.66 -12.57
CA GLY A 124 -11.58 8.94 -12.71
C GLY A 124 -12.09 10.15 -11.92
N ILE A 125 -11.22 10.96 -11.30
CA ILE A 125 -11.60 12.17 -10.56
C ILE A 125 -11.13 13.41 -11.32
N SER A 126 -12.08 14.28 -11.67
CA SER A 126 -11.78 15.61 -12.21
C SER A 126 -11.44 16.57 -11.07
N GLY A 127 -10.16 16.97 -10.95
CA GLY A 127 -9.73 17.90 -9.91
C GLY A 127 -9.55 17.24 -8.54
N TRP A 128 -9.92 17.96 -7.47
CA TRP A 128 -9.85 17.49 -6.10
C TRP A 128 -11.25 17.28 -5.52
N GLN A 129 -11.55 16.05 -5.10
CA GLN A 129 -12.74 15.71 -4.33
C GLN A 129 -12.47 15.97 -2.84
N TYR A 130 -13.30 16.79 -2.19
CA TYR A 130 -13.25 16.94 -0.73
C TYR A 130 -13.81 15.70 -0.02
N LEU A 131 -13.06 15.13 0.92
CA LEU A 131 -13.45 13.95 1.68
C LEU A 131 -14.03 14.30 3.04
N GLY A 132 -13.62 15.41 3.64
CA GLY A 132 -14.17 15.87 4.91
C GLY A 132 -13.17 16.58 5.82
N LYS A 133 -13.67 16.92 7.00
CA LYS A 133 -12.94 17.54 8.10
C LYS A 133 -12.80 16.52 9.24
N TYR A 134 -11.57 16.32 9.70
CA TYR A 134 -11.21 15.30 10.68
C TYR A 134 -10.44 15.95 11.82
N LYS A 135 -10.55 15.38 13.02
CA LYS A 135 -9.81 15.84 14.20
C LYS A 135 -8.68 14.87 14.49
N THR A 136 -7.47 15.37 14.70
CA THR A 136 -6.34 14.54 15.14
C THR A 136 -6.57 14.04 16.56
N ASN A 137 -6.16 12.82 16.84
CA ASN A 137 -6.22 12.22 18.18
C ASN A 137 -5.04 12.69 19.06
N THR A 138 -4.87 12.06 20.22
CA THR A 138 -3.78 12.34 21.19
C THR A 138 -2.40 11.90 20.72
N ASP A 139 -2.32 11.19 19.60
CA ASP A 139 -1.08 10.75 18.93
C ASP A 139 -0.92 11.51 17.60
N GLY A 140 -1.56 12.68 17.46
CA GLY A 140 -1.49 13.50 16.24
C GLY A 140 -2.00 12.81 14.97
N LYS A 141 -2.75 11.70 15.08
CA LYS A 141 -3.22 10.91 13.92
C LYS A 141 -4.66 11.25 13.54
N ALA A 142 -4.93 11.24 12.24
CA ALA A 142 -6.29 11.26 11.70
C ALA A 142 -6.46 10.16 10.65
N THR A 143 -7.53 9.38 10.78
CA THR A 143 -7.90 8.31 9.84
C THR A 143 -9.10 8.74 9.01
N VAL A 144 -8.97 8.63 7.69
CA VAL A 144 -9.97 9.06 6.69
C VAL A 144 -10.45 7.84 5.93
N ASN A 145 -11.77 7.61 5.94
CA ASN A 145 -12.39 6.63 5.06
C ASN A 145 -12.48 7.22 3.65
N VAL A 146 -11.66 6.69 2.74
CA VAL A 146 -11.65 7.06 1.31
C VAL A 146 -12.85 6.42 0.59
N GLY A 147 -13.46 5.40 1.18
CA GLY A 147 -14.55 4.63 0.62
C GLY A 147 -14.07 3.61 -0.41
N ASN A 148 -15.03 2.94 -1.06
CA ASN A 148 -14.77 2.06 -2.18
C ASN A 148 -14.50 2.91 -3.43
N ARG A 149 -13.39 2.63 -4.13
CA ARG A 149 -12.96 3.32 -5.35
C ARG A 149 -12.77 2.31 -6.48
N GLY A 150 -12.85 2.78 -7.71
CA GLY A 150 -12.52 1.96 -8.88
C GLY A 150 -11.05 1.56 -8.87
N ILE A 151 -10.69 0.56 -9.68
CA ILE A 151 -9.28 0.22 -9.91
C ILE A 151 -8.56 1.46 -10.42
N GLY A 152 -7.41 1.78 -9.81
CA GLY A 152 -6.64 2.96 -10.17
C GLY A 152 -5.72 3.45 -9.06
N GLU A 153 -4.98 4.49 -9.42
CA GLU A 153 -4.07 5.20 -8.52
C GLU A 153 -4.68 6.54 -8.09
N TYR A 154 -4.57 6.84 -6.80
CA TYR A 154 -5.14 8.02 -6.17
C TYR A 154 -4.11 8.72 -5.29
N ARG A 155 -4.14 10.06 -5.31
CA ARG A 155 -3.44 10.91 -4.35
C ARG A 155 -4.43 11.45 -3.33
N ILE A 156 -4.14 11.25 -2.07
CA ILE A 156 -4.85 11.89 -0.96
C ILE A 156 -4.00 13.02 -0.39
N ARG A 157 -4.59 14.21 -0.24
CA ARG A 157 -3.95 15.37 0.38
C ARG A 157 -4.64 15.68 1.70
N PHE A 158 -3.83 15.86 2.73
CA PHE A 158 -4.27 16.39 4.02
C PHE A 158 -3.76 17.82 4.19
N VAL A 159 -4.60 18.70 4.74
CA VAL A 159 -4.26 20.10 5.02
C VAL A 159 -4.67 20.45 6.44
N VAL A 160 -3.74 20.96 7.24
CA VAL A 160 -4.00 21.43 8.60
C VAL A 160 -4.78 22.76 8.53
N GLU A 161 -5.95 22.84 9.18
CA GLU A 161 -6.82 24.03 9.14
C GLU A 161 -6.14 25.27 9.78
N GLY A 162 -5.26 25.00 10.76
CA GLY A 162 -4.61 26.00 11.63
C GLY A 162 -3.52 26.84 10.97
N ASP A 163 -2.76 26.26 10.05
CA ASP A 163 -1.59 26.88 9.42
C ASP A 163 -1.43 26.57 7.92
N LEU A 164 -2.31 25.74 7.36
CA LEU A 164 -2.33 25.30 5.96
C LEU A 164 -1.12 24.46 5.53
N THR A 165 -0.37 23.89 6.47
CA THR A 165 0.63 22.87 6.13
C THR A 165 -0.06 21.63 5.59
N ALA A 166 0.60 20.93 4.67
CA ALA A 166 -0.02 19.83 3.95
C ALA A 166 0.93 18.66 3.76
N VAL A 167 0.35 17.47 3.61
CA VAL A 167 1.05 16.25 3.23
C VAL A 167 0.21 15.45 2.25
N ASP A 168 0.89 14.85 1.28
CA ASP A 168 0.28 13.94 0.31
C ASP A 168 0.63 12.49 0.67
N GLY A 169 -0.32 11.59 0.43
CA GLY A 169 -0.11 10.14 0.41
C GLY A 169 -0.84 9.51 -0.77
N PHE A 170 -0.73 8.19 -0.88
CA PHE A 170 -1.17 7.46 -2.06
C PHE A 170 -2.06 6.27 -1.70
N VAL A 171 -3.07 6.03 -2.54
CA VAL A 171 -3.96 4.87 -2.45
C VAL A 171 -3.97 4.18 -3.81
N SER A 172 -3.61 2.91 -3.84
CA SER A 172 -3.71 2.06 -5.03
C SER A 172 -4.88 1.10 -4.84
N VAL A 173 -5.84 1.10 -5.77
CA VAL A 173 -6.89 0.08 -5.83
C VAL A 173 -6.57 -0.87 -6.96
N VAL A 174 -6.39 -2.15 -6.65
CA VAL A 174 -5.84 -3.15 -7.57
C VAL A 174 -6.73 -4.38 -7.68
N GLU A 175 -6.74 -5.03 -8.83
CA GLU A 175 -7.31 -6.36 -8.99
C GLU A 175 -6.46 -7.44 -8.29
N ALA A 176 -7.11 -8.53 -7.86
CA ALA A 176 -6.39 -9.72 -7.43
C ALA A 176 -5.58 -10.30 -8.60
N GLY A 177 -4.39 -10.81 -8.29
CA GLY A 177 -3.42 -11.32 -9.27
C GLY A 177 -2.57 -10.25 -9.92
N ARG A 178 -2.73 -8.96 -9.58
CA ARG A 178 -1.80 -7.89 -10.02
C ARG A 178 -0.36 -8.28 -9.66
N LYS A 179 0.51 -8.34 -10.67
CA LYS A 179 1.93 -8.66 -10.47
C LYS A 179 2.64 -7.50 -9.75
N ALA A 180 3.41 -7.83 -8.73
CA ALA A 180 4.12 -6.86 -7.90
C ALA A 180 5.58 -7.26 -7.64
N VAL A 181 6.40 -6.27 -7.33
CA VAL A 181 7.77 -6.44 -6.83
C VAL A 181 7.93 -5.61 -5.57
N LEU A 182 8.49 -6.24 -4.54
CA LEU A 182 8.66 -5.66 -3.22
C LEU A 182 10.14 -5.36 -2.95
N PHE A 183 10.41 -4.18 -2.44
CA PHE A 183 11.74 -3.71 -2.08
C PHE A 183 11.75 -3.27 -0.61
N ASP A 184 12.66 -3.81 0.19
CA ASP A 184 13.26 -3.00 1.24
C ASP A 184 14.09 -1.86 0.63
N ILE A 185 14.41 -0.84 1.43
CA ILE A 185 15.09 0.37 0.96
C ILE A 185 16.47 0.51 1.63
N ASP A 186 16.49 0.59 2.96
CA ASP A 186 17.69 0.86 3.76
C ASP A 186 18.70 -0.29 3.67
N GLY A 187 19.85 -0.04 3.03
CA GLY A 187 20.85 -1.09 2.86
C GLY A 187 20.51 -2.11 1.76
N THR A 188 19.33 -1.99 1.14
CA THR A 188 18.88 -2.77 -0.01
C THR A 188 19.01 -1.95 -1.30
N LEU A 189 18.27 -0.84 -1.43
CA LEU A 189 18.43 0.08 -2.57
C LEU A 189 19.55 1.10 -2.31
N THR A 190 19.77 1.46 -1.04
CA THR A 190 20.83 2.37 -0.62
C THR A 190 22.04 1.62 -0.06
N THR A 191 23.26 2.13 -0.26
CA THR A 191 24.50 1.55 0.28
C THR A 191 24.67 1.77 1.79
N SER A 192 23.75 2.51 2.40
CA SER A 192 23.76 2.85 3.81
C SER A 192 22.35 3.13 4.30
N ASP A 193 22.16 2.86 5.58
CA ASP A 193 21.05 3.31 6.40
C ASP A 193 20.82 4.82 6.28
N PHE A 194 19.59 5.26 6.02
CA PHE A 194 19.25 6.69 6.00
C PHE A 194 19.62 7.38 7.32
N GLU A 195 19.58 6.65 8.45
CA GLU A 195 19.98 7.15 9.77
C GLU A 195 21.48 7.41 9.91
N ALA A 196 22.34 6.71 9.16
CA ALA A 196 23.79 6.96 9.19
C ALA A 196 24.17 8.31 8.52
N TYR A 197 23.22 8.94 7.83
CA TYR A 197 23.40 10.18 7.09
C TYR A 197 22.45 11.29 7.54
N ALA A 198 21.96 11.24 8.78
CA ALA A 198 21.42 12.39 9.48
C ALA A 198 22.52 13.44 9.78
N ASP A 199 23.29 13.84 8.76
CA ASP A 199 23.87 15.17 8.74
C ASP A 199 22.69 16.12 8.60
N TYR A 200 22.26 16.63 9.76
CA TYR A 200 21.25 17.68 9.98
C TYR A 200 21.63 19.03 9.33
N VAL A 201 22.50 18.98 8.31
CA VAL A 201 23.16 20.08 7.60
C VAL A 201 23.12 19.82 6.09
N GLY A 202 21.96 19.38 5.59
CA GLY A 202 21.52 19.66 4.21
C GLY A 202 22.19 18.95 3.04
N VAL A 203 23.24 18.12 3.18
CA VAL A 203 23.90 17.52 2.00
C VAL A 203 24.57 16.17 2.28
N LYS A 204 23.83 15.08 2.57
CA LYS A 204 24.28 13.71 2.24
C LYS A 204 23.08 12.80 1.98
N THR A 205 22.57 12.80 0.75
CA THR A 205 21.54 11.83 0.35
C THR A 205 22.15 10.44 0.25
N ALA A 206 21.51 9.43 0.84
CA ALA A 206 21.95 8.05 0.76
C ALA A 206 22.28 7.66 -0.70
N GLN A 207 23.44 7.05 -0.92
CA GLN A 207 23.86 6.62 -2.25
C GLN A 207 23.12 5.34 -2.63
N ALA A 208 22.64 5.24 -3.87
CA ALA A 208 22.05 4.00 -4.38
C ALA A 208 23.15 2.99 -4.75
N TYR A 209 22.90 1.69 -4.56
CA TYR A 209 23.75 0.66 -5.17
C TYR A 209 23.75 0.80 -6.70
N GLY A 210 24.85 0.38 -7.34
CA GLY A 210 24.92 0.30 -8.80
C GLY A 210 23.73 -0.47 -9.36
N TYR A 211 23.08 0.09 -10.40
CA TYR A 211 21.88 -0.44 -11.06
C TYR A 211 20.61 -0.61 -10.20
N ALA A 212 20.58 -0.20 -8.92
CA ALA A 212 19.36 -0.27 -8.10
C ALA A 212 18.21 0.56 -8.69
N VAL A 213 18.51 1.81 -9.08
CA VAL A 213 17.55 2.72 -9.73
C VAL A 213 17.07 2.15 -11.07
N ASN A 214 17.99 1.62 -11.89
CA ASN A 214 17.67 1.00 -13.17
C ASN A 214 16.75 -0.21 -13.00
N MET A 215 17.00 -1.04 -11.99
CA MET A 215 16.15 -2.19 -11.68
C MET A 215 14.72 -1.76 -11.33
N VAL A 216 14.56 -0.82 -10.40
CA VAL A 216 13.23 -0.33 -9.98
C VAL A 216 12.46 0.23 -11.19
N ASN A 217 13.10 1.08 -11.99
CA ASN A 217 12.47 1.65 -13.18
C ASN A 217 12.15 0.59 -14.24
N ALA A 218 12.99 -0.43 -14.42
CA ALA A 218 12.70 -1.52 -15.35
C ALA A 218 11.44 -2.32 -14.95
N TYR A 219 11.21 -2.57 -13.65
CA TYR A 219 9.96 -3.21 -13.20
C TYR A 219 8.75 -2.31 -13.38
N LYS A 220 8.87 -1.03 -13.02
CA LYS A 220 7.83 -0.02 -13.25
C LYS A 220 7.45 0.04 -14.73
N ASP A 221 8.42 0.15 -15.64
CA ASP A 221 8.19 0.27 -17.09
C ASP A 221 7.62 -1.03 -17.70
N LYS A 222 7.88 -2.17 -17.04
CA LYS A 222 7.26 -3.47 -17.35
C LYS A 222 5.87 -3.65 -16.74
N GLY A 223 5.33 -2.66 -16.04
CA GLY A 223 3.96 -2.68 -15.52
C GLY A 223 3.78 -3.48 -14.23
N TYR A 224 4.84 -3.67 -13.45
CA TYR A 224 4.74 -4.26 -12.11
C TYR A 224 4.32 -3.20 -11.08
N GLN A 225 3.49 -3.59 -10.12
CA GLN A 225 3.27 -2.79 -8.92
C GLN A 225 4.58 -2.73 -8.12
N VAL A 226 5.17 -1.54 -7.99
CA VAL A 226 6.37 -1.33 -7.17
C VAL A 226 5.95 -0.99 -5.75
N ILE A 227 6.50 -1.72 -4.79
CA ILE A 227 6.18 -1.60 -3.37
C ILE A 227 7.48 -1.43 -2.59
N PHE A 228 7.58 -0.34 -1.84
CA PHE A 228 8.66 -0.07 -0.92
C PHE A 228 8.18 -0.34 0.51
N LEU A 229 8.88 -1.22 1.23
CA LEU A 229 8.53 -1.66 2.58
C LEU A 229 9.76 -1.54 3.49
N THR A 230 9.76 -0.54 4.36
CA THR A 230 10.83 -0.33 5.35
C THR A 230 10.35 -0.64 6.77
N ALA A 231 11.28 -1.08 7.61
CA ALA A 231 11.03 -1.20 9.04
C ALA A 231 11.28 0.10 9.81
N ARG A 232 11.75 1.17 9.16
CA ARG A 232 11.97 2.48 9.80
C ARG A 232 10.66 3.08 10.35
N PRO A 233 10.74 3.92 11.39
CA PRO A 233 9.60 4.70 11.88
C PRO A 233 8.97 5.57 10.79
N TYR A 234 7.72 5.97 10.99
CA TYR A 234 6.97 6.70 9.95
C TYR A 234 7.58 8.05 9.57
N TRP A 235 8.29 8.74 10.47
CA TRP A 235 8.85 10.07 10.19
C TRP A 235 9.93 10.07 9.11
N VAL A 236 10.54 8.95 8.76
CA VAL A 236 11.55 8.94 7.70
C VAL A 236 10.94 8.96 6.29
N ALA A 237 9.62 8.77 6.15
CA ALA A 237 9.02 8.64 4.82
C ALA A 237 9.16 9.92 3.97
N LYS A 238 9.30 11.10 4.59
CA LYS A 238 9.47 12.36 3.86
C LYS A 238 10.82 12.37 3.16
N ASP A 239 11.88 12.13 3.91
CA ASP A 239 13.25 12.07 3.39
C ASP A 239 13.40 10.92 2.36
N ALA A 240 12.76 9.78 2.60
CA ALA A 240 12.77 8.68 1.65
C ALA A 240 12.07 9.02 0.32
N ARG A 241 10.96 9.76 0.36
CA ARG A 241 10.28 10.25 -0.86
C ARG A 241 11.09 11.32 -1.58
N GLU A 242 11.72 12.24 -0.84
CA GLU A 242 12.63 13.24 -1.41
C GLU A 242 13.84 12.56 -2.09
N TRP A 243 14.39 11.52 -1.47
CA TRP A 243 15.42 10.68 -2.07
C TRP A 243 14.92 9.98 -3.34
N ALA A 244 13.75 9.34 -3.29
CA ALA A 244 13.15 8.66 -4.45
C ALA A 244 12.96 9.61 -5.64
N ALA A 245 12.46 10.82 -5.39
CA ALA A 245 12.32 11.86 -6.39
C ALA A 245 13.67 12.30 -6.97
N LYS A 246 14.69 12.48 -6.11
CA LYS A 246 16.04 12.88 -6.52
C LYS A 246 16.70 11.85 -7.43
N VAL A 247 16.54 10.55 -7.14
CA VAL A 247 17.16 9.47 -7.93
C VAL A 247 16.29 9.01 -9.10
N GLY A 248 15.08 9.55 -9.24
CA GLY A 248 14.20 9.29 -10.38
C GLY A 248 13.50 7.94 -10.34
N ILE A 249 13.06 7.48 -9.17
CA ILE A 249 12.18 6.30 -9.01
C ILE A 249 10.81 6.73 -8.46
N PRO A 250 9.76 5.89 -8.55
CA PRO A 250 8.47 6.19 -7.93
C PRO A 250 8.60 6.47 -6.44
N ALA A 251 7.85 7.45 -5.93
CA ALA A 251 7.82 7.80 -4.51
C ALA A 251 6.71 7.07 -3.72
N TRP A 252 6.01 6.12 -4.36
CA TRP A 252 4.95 5.29 -3.79
C TRP A 252 4.88 3.97 -4.57
N HIS A 253 4.34 2.88 -4.02
CA HIS A 253 3.77 2.74 -2.69
C HIS A 253 4.86 2.64 -1.61
N TYR A 254 4.84 3.52 -0.60
CA TYR A 254 5.81 3.50 0.50
C TYR A 254 5.13 3.13 1.83
N ARG A 255 5.54 2.01 2.42
CA ARG A 255 5.08 1.55 3.73
C ARG A 255 6.22 1.54 4.74
N SER A 256 6.05 2.31 5.81
CA SER A 256 6.91 2.33 6.99
C SER A 256 6.23 1.70 8.21
N ASN A 257 7.02 1.45 9.25
CA ASN A 257 6.50 1.06 10.55
C ASN A 257 5.68 2.23 11.15
N PRO A 258 4.44 1.99 11.63
CA PRO A 258 3.62 3.03 12.28
C PRO A 258 4.13 3.45 13.67
N TYR A 259 5.18 2.81 14.18
CA TYR A 259 5.86 3.16 15.42
C TYR A 259 6.40 4.59 15.41
N GLY A 260 6.22 5.27 16.55
CA GLY A 260 6.53 6.68 16.73
C GLY A 260 7.27 7.05 18.01
N ASP A 261 7.71 6.10 18.83
CA ASP A 261 8.26 6.45 20.15
C ASP A 261 9.79 6.49 20.17
N GLY A 262 10.45 6.19 19.04
CA GLY A 262 11.90 6.27 18.90
C GLY A 262 12.42 5.84 17.52
N PRO A 263 13.72 6.02 17.26
CA PRO A 263 14.34 5.74 15.95
C PRO A 263 14.34 4.25 15.59
N ILE A 264 14.27 3.36 16.58
CA ILE A 264 14.35 1.91 16.38
C ILE A 264 13.00 1.29 16.80
N PRO A 265 12.15 0.89 15.84
CA PRO A 265 10.93 0.17 16.16
C PRO A 265 11.22 -1.21 16.76
N PRO A 266 10.49 -1.63 17.80
CA PRO A 266 10.75 -2.91 18.47
C PRO A 266 10.33 -4.15 17.65
N ASN A 267 9.51 -3.96 16.62
CA ASN A 267 8.80 -5.04 15.91
C ASN A 267 9.07 -5.04 14.39
N THR A 268 10.33 -4.83 13.98
CA THR A 268 10.73 -4.68 12.57
C THR A 268 10.33 -5.84 11.67
N GLN A 269 10.65 -7.09 12.07
CA GLN A 269 10.27 -8.30 11.31
C GLN A 269 8.75 -8.45 11.27
N GLU A 270 8.07 -8.37 12.41
CA GLU A 270 6.61 -8.54 12.50
C GLU A 270 5.87 -7.57 11.59
N HIS A 271 6.28 -6.29 11.58
CA HIS A 271 5.71 -5.27 10.71
C HIS A 271 5.78 -5.71 9.23
N LYS A 272 6.96 -6.12 8.76
CA LYS A 272 7.15 -6.56 7.38
C LYS A 272 6.37 -7.84 7.07
N THR A 273 6.41 -8.82 7.96
CA THR A 273 5.65 -10.07 7.83
C THR A 273 4.16 -9.80 7.67
N ASN A 274 3.59 -8.98 8.54
CA ASN A 274 2.16 -8.68 8.54
C ASN A 274 1.75 -7.94 7.26
N TYR A 275 2.58 -7.00 6.79
CA TYR A 275 2.27 -6.28 5.56
C TYR A 275 2.38 -7.16 4.31
N VAL A 276 3.38 -8.05 4.23
CA VAL A 276 3.47 -9.03 3.14
C VAL A 276 2.26 -9.98 3.14
N LYS A 277 1.84 -10.47 4.31
CA LYS A 277 0.62 -11.28 4.45
C LYS A 277 -0.62 -10.52 3.97
N TYR A 278 -0.76 -9.26 4.36
CA TYR A 278 -1.87 -8.41 3.93
C TYR A 278 -1.89 -8.25 2.40
N LEU A 279 -0.77 -7.89 1.78
CA LEU A 279 -0.67 -7.72 0.33
C LEU A 279 -1.03 -8.99 -0.44
N LYS A 280 -0.59 -10.15 0.03
CA LYS A 280 -0.86 -11.42 -0.67
C LYS A 280 -2.25 -11.97 -0.40
N ASN A 281 -2.64 -12.03 0.87
CA ASN A 281 -3.81 -12.79 1.29
C ASN A 281 -5.08 -11.94 1.32
N THR A 282 -4.95 -10.63 1.52
CA THR A 282 -6.08 -9.70 1.60
C THR A 282 -6.21 -8.86 0.35
N VAL A 283 -5.11 -8.29 -0.16
CA VAL A 283 -5.15 -7.53 -1.42
C VAL A 283 -5.17 -8.47 -2.64
N GLY A 284 -4.55 -9.65 -2.51
CA GLY A 284 -4.47 -10.63 -3.59
C GLY A 284 -3.34 -10.38 -4.58
N LEU A 285 -2.29 -9.63 -4.19
CA LEU A 285 -1.15 -9.37 -5.07
C LEU A 285 -0.34 -10.64 -5.33
N ASP A 286 0.13 -10.77 -6.57
CA ASP A 286 1.13 -11.76 -6.93
C ASP A 286 2.52 -11.12 -6.90
N ILE A 287 3.13 -11.16 -5.72
CA ILE A 287 4.48 -10.64 -5.50
C ILE A 287 5.48 -11.64 -6.08
N ILE A 288 5.98 -11.34 -7.28
CA ILE A 288 6.86 -12.24 -8.02
C ILE A 288 8.30 -12.23 -7.51
N ARG A 289 8.68 -11.21 -6.75
CA ARG A 289 10.05 -11.03 -6.25
C ARG A 289 10.09 -10.06 -5.08
N ALA A 290 10.98 -10.35 -4.12
CA ALA A 290 11.30 -9.48 -2.99
C ALA A 290 12.80 -9.23 -2.90
N TYR A 291 13.16 -8.02 -2.49
CA TYR A 291 14.54 -7.57 -2.32
C TYR A 291 14.77 -7.08 -0.91
N GLY A 292 15.84 -7.57 -0.27
CA GLY A 292 16.24 -7.18 1.09
C GLY A 292 17.75 -7.23 1.29
N ASN A 293 18.20 -6.94 2.50
CA ASN A 293 19.61 -7.01 2.88
C ASN A 293 19.83 -7.67 4.25
N ALA A 294 18.81 -7.68 5.11
CA ALA A 294 18.91 -8.14 6.49
C ALA A 294 18.36 -9.56 6.67
N THR A 295 18.82 -10.26 7.71
CA THR A 295 18.22 -11.54 8.10
C THR A 295 16.76 -11.38 8.53
N THR A 296 16.37 -10.20 9.04
CA THR A 296 14.97 -9.87 9.33
C THR A 296 14.12 -9.76 8.06
N ASP A 297 14.68 -9.36 6.92
CA ASP A 297 13.97 -9.39 5.63
C ASP A 297 13.75 -10.83 5.17
N ILE A 298 14.80 -11.66 5.27
CA ILE A 298 14.71 -13.09 4.93
C ILE A 298 13.58 -13.76 5.72
N ALA A 299 13.59 -13.57 7.04
CA ALA A 299 12.57 -14.12 7.92
C ALA A 299 11.18 -13.52 7.62
N ALA A 300 11.07 -12.20 7.49
CA ALA A 300 9.78 -11.55 7.25
C ALA A 300 9.13 -11.96 5.92
N TYR A 301 9.91 -12.05 4.85
CA TYR A 301 9.41 -12.45 3.54
C TYR A 301 9.01 -13.92 3.52
N ALA A 302 9.80 -14.80 4.13
CA ALA A 302 9.46 -16.21 4.28
C ALA A 302 8.20 -16.43 5.13
N ASP A 303 8.09 -15.74 6.27
CA ASP A 303 6.90 -15.78 7.15
C ASP A 303 5.66 -15.18 6.47
N GLY A 304 5.86 -14.22 5.56
CA GLY A 304 4.85 -13.68 4.65
C GLY A 304 4.49 -14.64 3.50
N GLY A 305 5.17 -15.78 3.40
CA GLY A 305 4.95 -16.82 2.41
C GLY A 305 5.55 -16.52 1.03
N LEU A 306 6.54 -15.64 0.93
CA LEU A 306 7.29 -15.44 -0.31
C LEU A 306 8.35 -16.54 -0.47
N PRO A 307 8.48 -17.13 -1.67
CA PRO A 307 9.41 -18.22 -1.89
C PRO A 307 10.85 -17.70 -1.86
N LYS A 308 11.74 -18.40 -1.16
CA LYS A 308 13.17 -18.04 -1.08
C LYS A 308 13.86 -18.02 -2.45
N ALA A 309 13.34 -18.77 -3.42
CA ALA A 309 13.79 -18.72 -4.82
C ALA A 309 13.55 -17.36 -5.51
N GLU A 310 12.61 -16.56 -5.01
CA GLU A 310 12.31 -15.20 -5.51
C GLU A 310 12.60 -14.13 -4.45
N THR A 311 13.35 -14.47 -3.39
CA THR A 311 13.85 -13.52 -2.40
C THR A 311 15.33 -13.28 -2.67
N TYR A 312 15.68 -12.06 -3.04
CA TYR A 312 17.04 -11.65 -3.39
C TYR A 312 17.63 -10.77 -2.29
N ILE A 313 18.79 -11.19 -1.76
CA ILE A 313 19.46 -10.53 -0.65
C ILE A 313 20.80 -9.98 -1.10
N ILE A 314 21.00 -8.67 -0.90
CA ILE A 314 22.27 -7.98 -1.16
C ILE A 314 23.13 -7.88 0.10
N GLY A 315 24.45 -7.82 -0.07
CA GLY A 315 25.40 -7.53 1.01
C GLY A 315 25.81 -8.74 1.84
N THR A 316 26.10 -8.54 3.12
CA THR A 316 26.72 -9.55 4.00
C THR A 316 25.84 -10.78 4.27
N ASN A 317 24.54 -10.68 4.00
CA ASN A 317 23.58 -11.76 4.14
C ASN A 317 23.19 -12.41 2.81
N ALA A 318 23.84 -12.04 1.70
CA ALA A 318 23.52 -12.57 0.38
C ALA A 318 23.54 -14.10 0.35
N GLY A 319 22.44 -14.71 -0.11
CA GLY A 319 22.28 -16.16 -0.22
C GLY A 319 21.98 -16.88 1.11
N LYS A 320 21.92 -16.18 2.25
CA LYS A 320 21.60 -16.82 3.54
C LYS A 320 20.25 -17.52 3.49
N GLU A 321 20.18 -18.62 4.22
CA GLU A 321 19.01 -19.48 4.34
C GLU A 321 18.41 -19.96 3.00
N ASN A 322 19.21 -20.11 1.95
CA ASN A 322 18.79 -20.51 0.60
C ASN A 322 18.00 -19.43 -0.18
N THR A 323 18.22 -18.16 0.13
CA THR A 323 17.78 -17.04 -0.71
C THR A 323 18.69 -16.87 -1.93
N GLN A 324 18.30 -16.00 -2.87
CA GLN A 324 19.13 -15.63 -4.02
C GLN A 324 20.16 -14.56 -3.60
N ALA A 325 21.42 -14.75 -3.95
CA ALA A 325 22.49 -13.82 -3.61
C ALA A 325 22.63 -12.70 -4.64
N ILE A 326 22.77 -11.46 -4.16
CA ILE A 326 23.24 -10.31 -4.95
C ILE A 326 24.57 -9.85 -4.36
N TYR A 327 25.65 -9.99 -5.13
CA TYR A 327 27.00 -9.63 -4.70
C TYR A 327 27.38 -8.23 -5.19
N ASN A 328 27.92 -7.41 -4.29
CA ASN A 328 28.39 -6.03 -4.52
C ASN A 328 27.30 -5.03 -4.89
N ASP A 329 26.64 -5.20 -6.03
CA ASP A 329 25.60 -4.31 -6.56
C ASP A 329 24.59 -5.07 -7.46
N TYR A 330 23.66 -4.35 -8.09
CA TYR A 330 22.62 -4.95 -8.93
C TYR A 330 23.05 -5.15 -10.38
N THR A 331 24.28 -4.86 -10.80
CA THR A 331 24.69 -4.88 -12.22
C THR A 331 24.47 -6.26 -12.85
N TYR A 332 24.99 -7.31 -12.21
CA TYR A 332 24.84 -8.68 -12.70
C TYR A 332 23.38 -9.14 -12.65
N HIS A 333 22.70 -8.91 -11.53
CA HIS A 333 21.29 -9.25 -11.33
C HIS A 333 20.39 -8.55 -12.35
N TYR A 334 20.64 -7.28 -12.64
CA TYR A 334 19.91 -6.50 -13.63
C TYR A 334 20.01 -7.14 -15.02
N SER A 335 21.25 -7.41 -15.47
CA SER A 335 21.51 -7.95 -16.81
C SER A 335 20.99 -9.37 -17.03
N THR A 336 20.92 -10.20 -15.98
CA THR A 336 20.60 -11.63 -16.10
C THR A 336 19.17 -11.97 -15.69
N VAL A 337 18.59 -11.23 -14.74
CA VAL A 337 17.25 -11.50 -14.20
C VAL A 337 16.27 -10.40 -14.58
N VAL A 338 16.60 -9.13 -14.28
CA VAL A 338 15.64 -8.03 -14.44
C VAL A 338 15.34 -7.78 -15.91
N VAL A 339 16.35 -7.73 -16.78
CA VAL A 339 16.19 -7.57 -18.23
C VAL A 339 15.31 -8.69 -18.81
N ASN A 340 15.53 -9.94 -18.39
CA ASN A 340 14.82 -11.11 -18.89
C ASN A 340 13.44 -11.34 -18.25
N THR A 341 13.12 -10.61 -17.17
CA THR A 341 11.77 -10.68 -16.58
C THR A 341 10.77 -10.14 -17.62
N PRO A 342 9.71 -10.88 -17.97
CA PRO A 342 8.74 -10.44 -18.97
C PRO A 342 7.99 -9.18 -18.51
N ARG A 343 7.28 -8.54 -19.45
CA ARG A 343 6.28 -7.53 -19.08
C ARG A 343 5.22 -8.19 -18.19
N SER A 344 4.69 -7.45 -17.22
CA SER A 344 3.60 -7.91 -16.38
C SER A 344 2.41 -8.35 -17.25
N SER A 345 1.97 -9.59 -17.08
CA SER A 345 0.75 -10.09 -17.72
C SER A 345 -0.49 -9.29 -17.31
N SER A 346 -0.41 -8.59 -16.18
CA SER A 346 -1.44 -7.68 -15.69
C SER A 346 -1.45 -6.33 -16.43
N CYS A 347 -0.63 -6.15 -17.47
CA CYS A 347 -0.46 -4.89 -18.20
C CYS A 347 -0.32 -5.17 -19.72
N PRO A 348 -1.42 -5.48 -20.42
CA PRO A 348 -1.39 -5.68 -21.88
C PRO A 348 -1.01 -4.37 -22.62
N LEU A 349 -0.47 -4.52 -23.83
CA LEU A 349 0.04 -3.43 -24.66
C LEU A 349 -1.03 -2.42 -25.09
#